data_AF-A0A959I6K4-F1
#
_entry.id   AF-A0A959I6K4-F1
#
_cell.length_a   1.000
_cell.length_b   1.000
_cell.length_c   1.000
_cell.angle_alpha   90.00
_cell.angle_beta   90.00
_cell.angle_gamma   90.00
#
_symmetry.space_group_name_H-M   'P 1'
#
loop_
_entity.id
_entity.type
_entity.pdbx_description
1 polymer ?
#
loop_
_entity_poly.entity_id
_entity_poly.type
_entity_poly.pdbx_seq_one_letter_code
_entity_poly.pdbx_strand_id
1 'polypeptide(L)'
;RQMPEALIPVTVLAPRGAPWVDVREKLVSAGLSYPLIAKPNVGERGFLVAKLDEEEALREHLQQYPVDFLLQEFIDYPEEASVFHYRLPNGAGSAVTSLCLKKHLTVIGDGRSNIRELMQRSLRAHLQLARFEREFPRLLEEVPAAGKEVLLEPIGNHCRGTMFLDGSRHIDPPLTAVFDEISRHFQGIYYGRFDIKYTTLEELRKGRGLKILEFNGVAGEPAHIYDPAIPVWKKYRSYYRHWGHIYRIYRQQRAKGVKPMTFSEMRAAYSDYRSYMQDLRKRKV
;
A
#
# COMPACT_ATOMS: atom_id res chain seq x y z
N ARG A 1 4.37 20.04 3.00
CA ARG A 1 4.47 18.56 3.04
C ARG A 1 5.01 18.16 4.41
N GLN A 2 4.44 17.14 5.06
CA GLN A 2 4.83 16.70 6.41
C GLN A 2 5.86 15.55 6.39
N MET A 3 6.55 15.27 5.28
CA MET A 3 7.57 14.22 5.20
C MET A 3 8.78 14.68 4.37
N PRO A 4 9.99 14.16 4.67
CA PRO A 4 11.16 14.37 3.82
C PRO A 4 10.91 13.90 2.39
N GLU A 5 11.20 14.73 1.39
CA GLU A 5 10.94 14.41 -0.02
C GLU A 5 11.71 13.18 -0.49
N ALA A 6 12.91 12.96 0.05
CA ALA A 6 13.72 11.78 -0.22
C ALA A 6 13.01 10.46 0.12
N LEU A 7 12.09 10.46 1.09
CA LEU A 7 11.42 9.26 1.59
C LEU A 7 10.10 8.96 0.88
N ILE A 8 9.61 9.82 0.00
CA ILE A 8 8.38 9.60 -0.75
C ILE A 8 8.67 9.53 -2.26
N PRO A 9 7.83 8.84 -3.05
CA PRO A 9 7.91 8.92 -4.50
C PRO A 9 7.64 10.35 -4.98
N VAL A 10 8.34 10.78 -6.03
CA VAL A 10 7.96 12.02 -6.73
C VAL A 10 6.51 11.88 -7.18
N THR A 11 5.69 12.88 -6.88
CA THR A 11 4.23 12.81 -7.06
C THR A 11 3.68 14.10 -7.65
N VAL A 12 2.88 13.96 -8.70
CA VAL A 12 2.13 15.03 -9.37
C VAL A 12 0.63 14.75 -9.23
N LEU A 13 -0.15 15.78 -8.92
CA LEU A 13 -1.61 15.72 -8.98
C LEU A 13 -2.07 16.03 -10.41
N ALA A 14 -2.81 15.10 -11.00
CA ALA A 14 -3.58 15.27 -12.22
C ALA A 14 -5.06 15.45 -11.85
N PRO A 15 -5.57 16.70 -11.83
CA PRO A 15 -6.97 16.95 -11.51
C PRO A 15 -7.90 16.33 -12.55
N ARG A 16 -9.10 15.97 -12.10
CA ARG A 16 -10.19 15.51 -12.97
C ARG A 16 -10.39 16.47 -14.15
N GLY A 17 -10.33 15.93 -15.36
CA GLY A 17 -10.61 16.69 -16.59
C GLY A 17 -9.54 17.72 -16.95
N ALA A 18 -8.36 17.68 -16.33
CA ALA A 18 -7.25 18.54 -16.73
C ALA A 18 -6.86 18.28 -18.20
N PRO A 19 -6.54 19.33 -18.99
CA PRO A 19 -6.00 19.19 -20.33
C PRO A 19 -4.72 18.32 -20.32
N TRP A 20 -4.56 17.49 -21.36
CA TRP A 20 -3.38 16.62 -21.48
C TRP A 20 -2.06 17.40 -21.43
N VAL A 21 -2.03 18.57 -22.08
CA VAL A 21 -0.85 19.46 -22.10
C VAL A 21 -0.40 19.81 -20.68
N ASP A 22 -1.33 20.24 -19.82
CA ASP A 22 -1.03 20.62 -18.43
C ASP A 22 -0.52 19.44 -17.60
N VAL A 23 -1.09 18.25 -17.81
CA VAL A 23 -0.64 17.03 -17.11
C VAL A 23 0.77 16.67 -17.55
N ARG A 24 1.03 16.68 -18.86
CA ARG A 24 2.34 16.36 -19.45
C ARG A 24 3.42 17.35 -19.01
N GLU A 25 3.13 18.65 -19.00
CA GLU A 25 4.04 19.69 -18.53
C GLU A 25 4.42 19.49 -17.07
N LYS A 26 3.47 19.12 -16.21
CA LYS A 26 3.74 18.82 -14.80
C LYS A 26 4.61 17.58 -14.64
N LEU A 27 4.38 16.53 -15.42
CA LEU A 27 5.22 15.32 -15.40
C LEU A 27 6.67 15.62 -15.78
N VAL A 28 6.86 16.36 -16.87
CA VAL A 28 8.20 16.79 -17.34
C VAL A 28 8.88 17.69 -16.31
N SER A 29 8.16 18.67 -15.76
CA SER A 29 8.70 19.59 -14.75
C SER A 29 9.08 18.89 -13.45
N ALA A 30 8.39 17.79 -13.12
CA ALA A 30 8.71 16.95 -11.96
C ALA A 30 9.80 15.92 -12.24
N GLY A 31 10.27 15.79 -13.48
CA GLY A 31 11.24 14.77 -13.89
C GLY A 31 10.70 13.34 -13.82
N LEU A 32 9.38 13.14 -13.95
CA LEU A 32 8.77 11.83 -13.94
C LEU A 32 8.91 11.14 -15.29
N SER A 33 9.41 9.90 -15.28
CA SER A 33 9.51 9.03 -16.44
C SER A 33 8.61 7.81 -16.29
N TYR A 34 8.34 7.14 -17.40
CA TYR A 34 7.67 5.85 -17.40
C TYR A 34 8.66 4.72 -17.02
N PRO A 35 8.19 3.63 -16.37
CA PRO A 35 6.82 3.45 -15.90
C PRO A 35 6.46 4.34 -14.71
N LEU A 36 5.18 4.67 -14.58
CA LEU A 36 4.63 5.43 -13.44
C LEU A 36 3.44 4.73 -12.81
N ILE A 37 3.10 5.11 -11.58
CA ILE A 37 1.90 4.66 -10.89
C ILE A 37 0.83 5.74 -10.95
N ALA A 38 -0.34 5.42 -11.48
CA ALA A 38 -1.54 6.22 -11.30
C ALA A 38 -2.36 5.65 -10.15
N LYS A 39 -2.70 6.49 -9.16
CA LYS A 39 -3.63 6.14 -8.08
C LYS A 39 -4.66 7.25 -7.87
N PRO A 40 -5.95 6.94 -7.67
CA PRO A 40 -6.92 7.97 -7.32
C PRO A 40 -6.51 8.71 -6.05
N ASN A 41 -6.79 10.02 -5.98
CA ASN A 41 -6.53 10.83 -4.79
C ASN A 41 -7.38 10.35 -3.59
N VAL A 42 -8.56 9.80 -3.86
CA VAL A 42 -9.40 9.09 -2.89
C VAL A 42 -9.56 7.66 -3.37
N GLY A 43 -9.10 6.69 -2.58
CA GLY A 43 -9.19 5.27 -2.93
C GLY A 43 -8.96 4.35 -1.73
N GLU A 44 -9.34 3.09 -1.89
CA GLU A 44 -9.10 2.03 -0.91
C GLU A 44 -8.54 0.78 -1.60
N ARG A 45 -7.71 0.01 -0.88
CA ARG A 45 -7.34 -1.37 -1.26
C ARG A 45 -6.82 -1.50 -2.70
N GLY A 46 -6.04 -0.54 -3.17
CA GLY A 46 -5.47 -0.54 -4.53
C GLY A 46 -6.50 -0.42 -5.65
N PHE A 47 -7.70 0.06 -5.36
CA PHE A 47 -8.74 0.27 -6.37
C PHE A 47 -8.30 1.34 -7.38
N LEU A 48 -8.32 0.98 -8.67
CA LEU A 48 -7.83 1.78 -9.80
C LEU A 48 -6.35 2.18 -9.73
N VAL A 49 -5.55 1.50 -8.90
CA VAL A 49 -4.09 1.67 -8.95
C VAL A 49 -3.57 0.91 -10.17
N ALA A 50 -2.89 1.62 -11.06
CA ALA A 50 -2.32 1.07 -12.29
C ALA A 50 -0.84 1.44 -12.42
N LYS A 51 -0.04 0.48 -12.88
CA LYS A 51 1.30 0.73 -13.41
C LYS A 51 1.14 1.00 -14.90
N LEU A 52 1.66 2.12 -15.36
CA LEU A 52 1.53 2.60 -16.72
C LEU A 52 2.93 2.69 -17.31
N ASP A 53 3.17 1.94 -18.38
CA ASP A 53 4.50 1.80 -18.98
C ASP A 53 4.77 2.84 -20.10
N GLU A 54 3.75 3.57 -20.55
CA GLU A 54 3.85 4.55 -21.64
C GLU A 54 2.79 5.67 -21.56
N GLU A 55 2.96 6.69 -22.41
CA GLU A 55 2.14 7.92 -22.44
C GLU A 55 0.69 7.64 -22.81
N GLU A 56 0.48 6.84 -23.85
CA GLU A 56 -0.81 6.45 -24.38
C GLU A 56 -1.66 5.77 -23.31
N ALA A 57 -1.07 4.82 -22.57
CA ALA A 57 -1.72 4.12 -21.47
C ALA A 57 -2.19 5.07 -20.36
N LEU A 58 -1.37 6.08 -20.01
CA LEU A 58 -1.79 7.09 -19.03
C LEU A 58 -2.96 7.92 -19.55
N ARG A 59 -2.88 8.39 -20.80
CA ARG A 59 -3.92 9.23 -21.39
C ARG A 59 -5.26 8.51 -21.42
N GLU A 60 -5.27 7.25 -21.85
CA GLU A 60 -6.46 6.39 -21.84
C GLU A 60 -7.00 6.18 -20.43
N HIS A 61 -6.11 5.92 -19.45
CA HIS A 61 -6.51 5.72 -18.07
C HIS A 61 -7.21 6.95 -17.46
N LEU A 62 -6.67 8.15 -17.69
CA LEU A 62 -7.25 9.40 -17.20
C LEU A 62 -8.59 9.74 -17.89
N GLN A 63 -8.74 9.38 -19.17
CA GLN A 63 -9.99 9.54 -19.91
C GLN A 63 -11.07 8.58 -19.42
N GLN A 64 -10.69 7.32 -19.18
CA GLN A 64 -11.60 6.28 -18.70
C GLN A 64 -12.16 6.61 -17.31
N TYR A 65 -11.33 7.17 -16.43
CA TYR A 65 -11.69 7.48 -15.04
C TYR A 65 -11.57 8.98 -14.76
N PRO A 66 -12.64 9.78 -14.90
CA PRO A 66 -12.59 11.21 -14.68
C PRO A 66 -12.64 11.55 -13.18
N VAL A 67 -11.54 11.31 -12.48
CA VAL A 67 -11.29 11.66 -11.07
C VAL A 67 -9.90 12.24 -10.91
N ASP A 68 -9.61 12.80 -9.74
CA ASP A 68 -8.27 13.25 -9.42
C ASP A 68 -7.33 12.06 -9.25
N PHE A 69 -6.21 12.08 -9.96
CA PHE A 69 -5.16 11.08 -9.84
C PHE A 69 -3.88 11.67 -9.26
N LEU A 70 -3.23 10.90 -8.41
CA LEU A 70 -1.83 11.08 -8.05
C LEU A 70 -1.00 10.22 -9.00
N LEU A 71 -0.18 10.87 -9.81
CA LEU A 71 0.80 10.25 -10.70
C LEU A 71 2.14 10.22 -9.95
N GLN A 72 2.67 9.02 -9.73
CA GLN A 72 3.84 8.80 -8.89
C GLN A 72 4.95 8.07 -9.64
N GLU A 73 6.19 8.40 -9.28
CA GLU A 73 7.39 7.63 -9.63
C GLU A 73 7.17 6.14 -9.30
N PHE A 74 7.52 5.27 -10.26
CA PHE A 74 7.55 3.83 -9.99
C PHE A 74 8.81 3.46 -9.23
N ILE A 75 8.65 3.04 -7.98
CA ILE A 75 9.76 2.56 -7.16
C ILE A 75 10.00 1.07 -7.45
N ASP A 76 11.17 0.75 -7.99
CA ASP A 76 11.56 -0.61 -8.41
C ASP A 76 12.31 -1.41 -7.33
N TYR A 77 12.41 -0.88 -6.11
CA TYR A 77 13.06 -1.58 -5.02
C TYR A 77 12.47 -3.00 -4.82
N PRO A 78 13.34 -4.00 -4.56
CA PRO A 78 12.98 -5.41 -4.61
C PRO A 78 12.01 -5.83 -3.49
N GLU A 79 12.10 -5.19 -2.33
CA GLU A 79 11.34 -5.60 -1.15
C GLU A 79 10.19 -4.64 -0.85
N GLU A 80 9.08 -5.19 -0.36
CA GLU A 80 7.91 -4.43 0.06
C GLU A 80 7.48 -4.89 1.46
N ALA A 81 7.15 -3.93 2.33
CA ALA A 81 6.71 -4.21 3.69
C ALA A 81 5.67 -3.20 4.17
N SER A 82 4.94 -3.60 5.22
CA SER A 82 4.12 -2.69 6.01
C SER A 82 4.66 -2.61 7.42
N VAL A 83 4.97 -1.39 7.88
CA VAL A 83 5.48 -1.12 9.23
C VAL A 83 4.45 -0.35 10.02
N PHE A 84 3.94 -0.94 11.09
CA PHE A 84 3.02 -0.26 11.99
C PHE A 84 3.78 0.33 13.14
N HIS A 85 3.61 1.63 13.34
CA HIS A 85 4.28 2.39 14.38
C HIS A 85 3.27 3.21 15.17
N TYR A 86 3.55 3.37 16.47
CA TYR A 86 2.90 4.38 17.27
C TYR A 86 3.92 5.13 18.14
N ARG A 87 3.56 6.34 18.53
CA ARG A 87 4.24 7.13 19.56
C ARG A 87 3.21 7.80 20.47
N LEU A 88 3.52 7.97 21.75
CA LEU A 88 2.61 8.67 22.67
C LEU A 88 2.72 10.19 22.48
N PRO A 89 1.60 10.94 22.51
CA PRO A 89 1.61 12.40 22.39
C PRO A 89 2.47 13.15 23.40
N ASN A 90 2.72 12.58 24.58
CA ASN A 90 3.58 13.13 25.61
C ASN A 90 5.06 12.74 25.46
N GLY A 91 5.44 11.99 24.42
CA GLY A 91 6.81 11.54 24.19
C GLY A 91 7.27 10.39 25.10
N ALA A 92 6.41 9.85 25.97
CA ALA A 92 6.78 8.84 26.96
C ALA A 92 7.06 7.43 26.38
N GLY A 93 6.96 7.26 25.06
CA GLY A 93 7.33 6.01 24.41
C GLY A 93 6.74 5.86 23.01
N SER A 94 7.35 4.95 22.26
CA SER A 94 7.01 4.57 20.90
C SER A 94 7.42 3.13 20.64
N ALA A 95 6.84 2.52 19.61
CA ALA A 95 7.25 1.20 19.15
C ALA A 95 6.79 0.93 17.73
N VAL A 96 7.56 0.10 17.02
CA VAL A 96 7.05 -0.67 15.90
C VAL A 96 6.31 -1.89 16.46
N THR A 97 5.01 -1.99 16.20
CA THR A 97 4.15 -3.07 16.73
C THR A 97 3.87 -4.17 15.72
N SER A 98 4.21 -3.94 14.46
CA SER A 98 4.00 -4.88 13.37
C SER A 98 4.99 -4.59 12.25
N LEU A 99 5.69 -5.63 11.80
CA LEU A 99 6.37 -5.63 10.52
C LEU A 99 5.75 -6.75 9.69
N CYS A 100 5.16 -6.40 8.56
CA CYS A 100 4.62 -7.35 7.61
C CYS A 100 5.50 -7.37 6.36
N LEU A 101 6.15 -8.48 6.08
CA LEU A 101 6.86 -8.67 4.82
C LEU A 101 5.85 -9.09 3.75
N LYS A 102 5.98 -8.56 2.53
CA LYS A 102 5.08 -8.88 1.43
C LYS A 102 5.79 -9.79 0.44
N LYS A 103 5.23 -10.97 0.21
CA LYS A 103 5.65 -11.86 -0.86
C LYS A 103 4.63 -11.77 -1.99
N HIS A 104 5.03 -11.21 -3.12
CA HIS A 104 4.17 -11.06 -4.30
C HIS A 104 3.64 -12.41 -4.80
N LEU A 105 2.57 -12.36 -5.58
CA LEU A 105 1.97 -13.58 -6.13
C LEU A 105 2.85 -14.11 -7.26
N THR A 106 3.40 -15.30 -7.07
CA THR A 106 4.25 -15.99 -8.05
C THR A 106 3.80 -17.42 -8.28
N VAL A 107 4.23 -18.00 -9.40
CA VAL A 107 4.23 -19.44 -9.68
C VAL A 107 5.62 -19.88 -10.12
N ILE A 108 5.95 -21.15 -9.89
CA ILE A 108 7.23 -21.73 -10.31
C ILE A 108 6.95 -22.68 -11.46
N GLY A 109 7.67 -22.51 -12.58
CA GLY A 109 7.57 -23.39 -13.74
C GLY A 109 8.03 -24.80 -13.42
N ASP A 110 7.33 -25.79 -13.95
CA ASP A 110 7.74 -27.19 -13.98
C ASP A 110 8.26 -27.63 -15.37
N GLY A 111 8.31 -26.69 -16.33
CA GLY A 111 8.73 -26.92 -17.71
C GLY A 111 7.69 -27.62 -18.59
N ARG A 112 6.48 -27.89 -18.07
CA ARG A 112 5.44 -28.66 -18.79
C ARG A 112 4.06 -28.00 -18.71
N SER A 113 3.68 -27.54 -17.53
CA SER A 113 2.40 -26.89 -17.27
C SER A 113 2.45 -25.40 -17.60
N ASN A 114 1.35 -24.90 -18.16
CA ASN A 114 1.18 -23.47 -18.38
C ASN A 114 0.84 -22.75 -17.06
N ILE A 115 0.91 -21.41 -17.08
CA ILE A 115 0.65 -20.59 -15.90
C ILE A 115 -0.76 -20.85 -15.32
N ARG A 116 -1.77 -21.07 -16.16
CA ARG A 116 -3.13 -21.42 -15.70
C ARG A 116 -3.14 -22.66 -14.81
N GLU A 117 -2.52 -23.75 -15.25
CA GLU A 117 -2.43 -25.00 -14.48
C GLU A 117 -1.62 -24.81 -13.20
N LEU A 118 -0.49 -24.08 -13.27
CA LEU A 118 0.33 -23.77 -12.10
C LEU A 118 -0.45 -22.95 -11.06
N MET A 119 -1.24 -21.97 -11.51
CA MET A 119 -2.11 -21.18 -10.65
C MET A 119 -3.20 -22.03 -10.01
N GLN A 120 -3.83 -22.95 -10.75
CA GLN A 120 -4.86 -23.86 -10.22
C GLN A 120 -4.35 -24.75 -9.08
N ARG A 121 -3.08 -25.17 -9.14
CA ARG A 121 -2.44 -26.00 -8.10
C ARG A 121 -2.04 -25.19 -6.86
N SER A 122 -2.00 -23.86 -6.95
CA SER A 122 -1.62 -22.97 -5.84
C SER A 122 -2.87 -22.50 -5.09
N LEU A 123 -2.92 -22.77 -3.78
CA LEU A 123 -4.03 -22.36 -2.89
C LEU A 123 -4.34 -20.85 -3.00
N ARG A 124 -3.32 -20.02 -3.20
CA ARG A 124 -3.46 -18.56 -3.23
C ARG A 124 -3.65 -18.03 -4.65
N ALA A 125 -2.91 -18.55 -5.63
CA ALA A 125 -3.02 -18.07 -7.01
C ALA A 125 -4.34 -18.49 -7.66
N HIS A 126 -4.88 -19.66 -7.28
CA HIS A 126 -6.18 -20.14 -7.75
C HIS A 126 -7.30 -19.11 -7.53
N LEU A 127 -7.28 -18.40 -6.39
CA LEU A 127 -8.28 -17.37 -6.07
C LEU A 127 -8.24 -16.14 -7.00
N GLN A 128 -7.19 -15.98 -7.81
CA GLN A 128 -7.05 -14.88 -8.76
C GLN A 128 -7.30 -15.30 -10.21
N LEU A 129 -7.51 -16.60 -10.50
CA LEU A 129 -7.65 -17.10 -11.87
C LEU A 129 -8.72 -16.37 -12.69
N ALA A 130 -9.93 -16.23 -12.16
CA ALA A 130 -11.04 -15.56 -12.86
C ALA A 130 -10.73 -14.09 -13.21
N ARG A 131 -9.81 -13.44 -12.48
CA ARG A 131 -9.32 -12.11 -12.84
C ARG A 131 -8.29 -12.19 -13.97
N PHE A 132 -7.31 -13.08 -13.86
CA PHE A 132 -6.28 -13.27 -14.90
C PHE A 132 -6.85 -13.75 -16.22
N GLU A 133 -7.93 -14.54 -16.22
CA GLU A 133 -8.62 -14.94 -17.45
C GLU A 133 -9.19 -13.76 -18.23
N ARG A 134 -9.65 -12.73 -17.51
CA ARG A 134 -10.21 -11.52 -18.11
C ARG A 134 -9.13 -10.52 -18.49
N GLU A 135 -8.12 -10.35 -17.63
CA GLU A 135 -7.13 -9.27 -17.75
C GLU A 135 -5.85 -9.71 -18.50
N PHE A 136 -5.44 -10.98 -18.39
CA PHE A 136 -4.16 -11.48 -18.89
C PHE A 136 -4.27 -12.87 -19.57
N PRO A 137 -5.18 -13.08 -20.54
CA PRO A 137 -5.41 -14.41 -21.12
C PRO A 137 -4.16 -15.00 -21.79
N ARG A 138 -3.33 -14.17 -22.44
CA ARG A 138 -2.10 -14.62 -23.10
C ARG A 138 -1.05 -15.14 -22.12
N LEU A 139 -0.89 -14.47 -20.98
CA LEU A 139 0.06 -14.90 -19.93
C LEU A 139 -0.30 -16.30 -19.42
N LEU A 140 -1.59 -16.60 -19.30
CA LEU A 140 -2.06 -17.90 -18.79
C LEU A 140 -1.68 -19.10 -19.66
N GLU A 141 -1.37 -18.86 -20.94
CA GLU A 141 -0.99 -19.90 -21.92
C GLU A 141 0.52 -20.20 -21.91
N GLU A 142 1.34 -19.32 -21.32
CA GLU A 142 2.79 -19.50 -21.28
C GLU A 142 3.19 -20.71 -20.43
N VAL A 143 4.17 -21.49 -20.90
CA VAL A 143 4.79 -22.61 -20.18
C VAL A 143 6.16 -22.16 -19.68
N PRO A 144 6.32 -21.84 -18.38
CA PRO A 144 7.60 -21.40 -17.85
C PRO A 144 8.57 -22.58 -17.72
N ALA A 145 9.85 -22.33 -18.00
CA ALA A 145 10.91 -23.31 -17.81
C ALA A 145 10.96 -23.83 -16.36
N ALA A 146 11.44 -25.07 -16.18
CA ALA A 146 11.54 -25.68 -14.86
C ALA A 146 12.38 -24.81 -13.90
N GLY A 147 11.84 -24.49 -12.73
CA GLY A 147 12.48 -23.66 -11.71
C GLY A 147 12.38 -22.14 -11.96
N LYS A 148 11.86 -21.69 -13.10
CA LYS A 148 11.64 -20.26 -13.37
C LYS A 148 10.49 -19.74 -12.50
N GLU A 149 10.77 -18.80 -11.62
CA GLU A 149 9.73 -18.06 -10.91
C GLU A 149 9.12 -17.00 -11.85
N VAL A 150 7.79 -16.98 -11.94
CA VAL A 150 7.05 -15.99 -12.72
C VAL A 150 6.25 -15.11 -11.77
N LEU A 151 6.52 -13.80 -11.82
CA LEU A 151 5.76 -12.79 -11.09
C LEU A 151 4.42 -12.56 -11.77
N LEU A 152 3.32 -12.88 -11.07
CA LEU A 152 1.96 -12.71 -11.58
C LEU A 152 1.37 -11.35 -11.21
N GLU A 153 1.63 -10.87 -9.99
CA GLU A 153 1.08 -9.61 -9.48
C GLU A 153 2.20 -8.74 -8.89
N PRO A 154 2.57 -7.63 -9.54
CA PRO A 154 3.61 -6.74 -9.04
C PRO A 154 3.14 -5.81 -7.90
N ILE A 155 1.83 -5.70 -7.67
CA ILE A 155 1.28 -4.82 -6.62
C ILE A 155 1.14 -5.59 -5.30
N GLY A 156 1.84 -5.13 -4.25
CA GLY A 156 1.85 -5.71 -2.90
C GLY A 156 0.53 -5.57 -2.11
N ASN A 157 -0.58 -6.03 -2.68
CA ASN A 157 -1.91 -5.97 -2.09
C ASN A 157 -2.45 -7.37 -1.80
N HIS A 158 -2.90 -7.58 -0.55
CA HIS A 158 -3.44 -8.85 -0.09
C HIS A 158 -4.64 -9.32 -0.90
N CYS A 159 -5.54 -8.41 -1.29
CA CYS A 159 -6.72 -8.74 -2.11
C CYS A 159 -6.35 -9.19 -3.53
N ARG A 160 -5.14 -8.86 -4.00
CA ARG A 160 -4.60 -9.23 -5.31
C ARG A 160 -3.70 -10.47 -5.25
N GLY A 161 -3.67 -11.17 -4.12
CA GLY A 161 -2.92 -12.41 -3.94
C GLY A 161 -1.53 -12.27 -3.32
N THR A 162 -1.09 -11.05 -2.96
CA THR A 162 0.16 -10.89 -2.21
C THR A 162 0.04 -11.56 -0.84
N MET A 163 1.02 -12.37 -0.46
CA MET A 163 1.09 -13.00 0.85
C MET A 163 1.73 -12.07 1.87
N PHE A 164 1.08 -11.94 3.01
CA PHE A 164 1.53 -11.14 4.14
C PHE A 164 2.18 -12.08 5.15
N LEU A 165 3.42 -11.80 5.52
CA LEU A 165 4.24 -12.63 6.38
C LEU A 165 4.68 -11.86 7.62
N ASP A 166 4.75 -12.55 8.76
CA ASP A 166 5.16 -12.00 10.03
C ASP A 166 6.66 -11.72 10.05
N GLY A 167 7.00 -10.44 9.95
CA GLY A 167 8.35 -9.93 10.04
C GLY A 167 8.78 -9.58 11.47
N SER A 168 7.98 -9.87 12.51
CA SER A 168 8.22 -9.38 13.87
C SER A 168 9.61 -9.69 14.43
N ARG A 169 10.25 -10.78 14.00
CA ARG A 169 11.63 -11.14 14.35
C ARG A 169 12.69 -10.12 13.90
N HIS A 170 12.37 -9.25 12.95
CA HIS A 170 13.27 -8.21 12.45
C HIS A 170 13.01 -6.85 13.11
N ILE A 171 12.03 -6.76 14.02
CA ILE A 171 11.80 -5.55 14.80
C ILE A 171 12.88 -5.45 15.88
N ASP A 172 13.67 -4.40 15.81
CA ASP A 172 14.76 -4.11 16.74
C ASP A 172 14.84 -2.59 17.03
N PRO A 173 15.69 -2.16 18.00
CA PRO A 173 15.83 -0.74 18.32
C PRO A 173 16.25 0.13 17.12
N PRO A 174 17.20 -0.27 16.24
CA PRO A 174 17.52 0.49 15.03
C PRO A 174 16.31 0.75 14.11
N LEU A 175 15.54 -0.31 13.79
CA LEU A 175 14.33 -0.15 12.98
C LEU A 175 13.33 0.79 13.66
N THR A 176 13.13 0.64 14.98
CA THR A 176 12.20 1.50 15.72
C THR A 176 12.64 2.96 15.71
N ALA A 177 13.94 3.25 15.82
CA ALA A 177 14.49 4.60 15.78
C ALA A 177 14.24 5.28 14.41
N VAL A 178 14.36 4.54 13.30
CA VAL A 178 14.05 5.05 11.96
C VAL A 178 12.59 5.48 11.88
N PHE A 179 11.65 4.65 12.34
CA PHE A 179 10.23 4.98 12.30
C PHE A 179 9.84 6.04 13.34
N ASP A 180 10.55 6.16 14.45
CA ASP A 180 10.41 7.30 15.36
C ASP A 180 10.75 8.61 14.66
N GLU A 181 11.88 8.65 13.95
CA GLU A 181 12.32 9.83 13.21
C GLU A 181 11.33 10.21 12.11
N ILE A 182 10.93 9.24 11.28
CA ILE A 182 9.91 9.43 10.24
C ILE A 182 8.60 9.96 10.85
N SER A 183 8.13 9.34 11.94
CA SER A 183 6.87 9.70 12.59
C SER A 183 6.88 11.07 13.28
N ARG A 184 8.05 11.65 13.60
CA ARG A 184 8.14 13.00 14.18
C ARG A 184 7.70 14.09 13.22
N HIS A 185 7.79 13.85 11.90
CA HIS A 185 7.37 14.85 10.92
C HIS A 185 5.84 15.02 10.83
N PHE A 186 5.06 14.03 11.27
CA PHE A 186 3.60 14.14 11.30
C PHE A 186 3.11 14.82 12.57
N GLN A 187 2.58 16.04 12.43
CA GLN A 187 1.96 16.75 13.54
C GLN A 187 0.54 16.25 13.77
N GLY A 188 0.21 15.94 15.04
CA GLY A 188 -1.13 15.46 15.41
C GLY A 188 -1.40 13.99 15.07
N ILE A 189 -0.48 13.29 14.41
CA ILE A 189 -0.60 11.88 14.05
C ILE A 189 0.44 11.07 14.85
N TYR A 190 -0.05 10.03 15.50
CA TYR A 190 0.67 9.28 16.53
C TYR A 190 0.58 7.76 16.37
N TYR A 191 -0.17 7.29 15.37
CA TYR A 191 -0.49 5.89 15.17
C TYR A 191 -0.83 5.67 13.70
N GLY A 192 -0.18 4.69 13.08
CA GLY A 192 -0.50 4.30 11.72
C GLY A 192 0.49 3.29 11.13
N ARG A 193 0.21 2.90 9.89
CA ARG A 193 0.97 1.93 9.11
C ARG A 193 1.59 2.61 7.90
N PHE A 194 2.90 2.46 7.78
CA PHE A 194 3.65 2.81 6.59
C PHE A 194 3.69 1.62 5.65
N ASP A 195 3.18 1.77 4.43
CA ASP A 195 3.43 0.80 3.37
C ASP A 195 4.62 1.31 2.57
N ILE A 196 5.70 0.52 2.56
CA ILE A 196 7.00 0.92 2.06
C ILE A 196 7.52 -0.06 1.02
N LYS A 197 8.33 0.47 0.11
CA LYS A 197 9.30 -0.31 -0.65
C LYS A 197 10.69 -0.02 -0.14
N TYR A 198 11.56 -1.02 -0.13
CA TYR A 198 12.92 -0.91 0.40
C TYR A 198 13.89 -1.86 -0.29
N THR A 199 15.18 -1.56 -0.20
CA THR A 199 16.24 -2.33 -0.87
C THR A 199 16.62 -3.59 -0.09
N THR A 200 17.02 -3.42 1.17
CA THR A 200 17.33 -4.53 2.08
C THR A 200 16.93 -4.19 3.51
N LEU A 201 16.71 -5.21 4.34
CA LEU A 201 16.45 -5.01 5.77
C LEU A 201 17.61 -4.33 6.49
N GLU A 202 18.85 -4.44 5.99
CA GLU A 202 20.01 -3.78 6.56
C GLU A 202 19.97 -2.26 6.29
N GLU A 203 19.68 -1.85 5.05
CA GLU A 203 19.56 -0.44 4.69
C GLU A 203 18.33 0.20 5.34
N LEU A 204 17.22 -0.53 5.45
CA LEU A 204 16.02 -0.07 6.16
C LEU A 204 16.32 0.29 7.62
N ARG A 205 17.14 -0.49 8.32
CA ARG A 205 17.58 -0.20 9.71
C ARG A 205 18.43 1.06 9.83
N LYS A 206 19.08 1.47 8.74
CA LYS A 206 19.88 2.70 8.65
C LYS A 206 19.06 3.89 8.16
N GLY A 207 17.76 3.71 7.90
CA GLY A 207 16.90 4.75 7.31
C GLY A 207 17.24 5.07 5.86
N ARG A 208 17.87 4.13 5.14
CA ARG A 208 18.31 4.30 3.74
C ARG A 208 17.60 3.32 2.82
N GLY A 209 17.61 3.63 1.53
CA GLY A 209 17.06 2.74 0.50
C GLY A 209 15.61 2.35 0.77
N LEU A 210 14.79 3.28 1.26
CA LEU A 210 13.34 3.11 1.46
C LEU A 210 12.54 4.23 0.78
N LYS A 211 11.31 3.90 0.41
CA LYS A 211 10.28 4.83 -0.07
C LYS A 211 8.95 4.48 0.56
N ILE A 212 8.26 5.47 1.09
CA ILE A 212 6.94 5.37 1.71
C ILE A 212 5.89 5.61 0.62
N LEU A 213 5.17 4.55 0.26
CA LEU A 213 4.18 4.57 -0.80
C LEU A 213 2.82 5.08 -0.31
N GLU A 214 2.47 4.71 0.92
CA GLU A 214 1.22 5.07 1.58
C GLU A 214 1.41 5.13 3.10
N PHE A 215 0.65 6.02 3.74
CA PHE A 215 0.48 6.04 5.19
C PHE A 215 -1.00 5.84 5.52
N ASN A 216 -1.30 4.78 6.26
CA ASN A 216 -2.63 4.43 6.71
C ASN A 216 -2.78 4.82 8.18
N GLY A 217 -3.75 5.69 8.50
CA GLY A 217 -4.00 6.17 9.87
C GLY A 217 -4.67 5.13 10.78
N VAL A 218 -5.64 5.57 11.60
CA VAL A 218 -6.29 4.71 12.60
C VAL A 218 -7.01 3.48 12.01
N ALA A 219 -7.44 3.56 10.74
CA ALA A 219 -8.06 2.46 10.01
C ALA A 219 -7.04 1.44 9.45
N GLY A 220 -5.73 1.71 9.58
CA GLY A 220 -4.71 0.74 9.26
C GLY A 220 -4.75 -0.45 10.23
N GLU A 221 -4.70 -1.66 9.68
CA GLU A 221 -4.58 -2.89 10.47
C GLU A 221 -3.12 -3.36 10.56
N PRO A 222 -2.70 -3.99 11.67
CA PRO A 222 -1.37 -4.58 11.79
C PRO A 222 -1.23 -5.78 10.85
N ALA A 223 -0.73 -5.54 9.64
CA ALA A 223 -0.80 -6.47 8.53
C ALA A 223 -0.12 -7.84 8.78
N HIS A 224 0.83 -7.95 9.72
CA HIS A 224 1.48 -9.23 10.06
C HIS A 224 0.49 -10.29 10.51
N ILE A 225 -0.66 -9.92 11.11
CA ILE A 225 -1.67 -10.87 11.59
C ILE A 225 -2.25 -11.74 10.47
N TYR A 226 -2.14 -11.32 9.21
CA TYR A 226 -2.61 -12.07 8.06
C TYR A 226 -1.69 -13.23 7.67
N ASP A 227 -0.53 -13.36 8.32
CA ASP A 227 0.32 -14.53 8.16
C ASP A 227 -0.48 -15.81 8.48
N PRO A 228 -0.49 -16.81 7.57
CA PRO A 228 -1.20 -18.06 7.75
C PRO A 228 -0.69 -18.88 8.96
N ALA A 229 0.57 -18.71 9.35
CA ALA A 229 1.18 -19.39 10.48
C ALA A 229 0.81 -18.79 11.83
N ILE A 230 0.23 -17.58 11.88
CA ILE A 230 -0.20 -16.97 13.14
C ILE A 230 -1.53 -17.58 13.61
N PRO A 231 -1.60 -18.15 14.83
CA PRO A 231 -2.84 -18.63 15.41
C PRO A 231 -3.85 -17.50 15.65
N VAL A 232 -5.14 -17.80 15.44
CA VAL A 232 -6.25 -16.83 15.56
C VAL A 232 -6.24 -16.04 16.88
N TRP A 233 -5.98 -16.69 18.01
CA TRP A 233 -5.93 -16.01 19.32
C TRP A 233 -4.81 -14.96 19.41
N LYS A 234 -3.67 -15.15 18.72
CA LYS A 234 -2.60 -14.14 18.63
C LYS A 234 -3.04 -12.94 17.78
N LYS A 235 -3.83 -13.18 16.72
CA LYS A 235 -4.41 -12.11 15.89
C LYS A 235 -5.32 -11.22 16.73
N TYR A 236 -6.24 -11.80 17.49
CA TYR A 236 -7.10 -11.05 18.42
C TYR A 236 -6.29 -10.30 19.48
N ARG A 237 -5.27 -10.94 20.07
CA ARG A 237 -4.38 -10.27 21.02
C ARG A 237 -3.69 -9.04 20.43
N SER A 238 -3.32 -9.10 19.14
CA SER A 238 -2.76 -7.96 18.42
C SER A 238 -3.76 -6.80 18.32
N TYR A 239 -5.01 -7.07 17.91
CA TYR A 239 -6.07 -6.06 17.89
C TYR A 239 -6.32 -5.41 19.26
N TYR A 240 -6.43 -6.21 20.32
CA TYR A 240 -6.62 -5.69 21.68
C TYR A 240 -5.50 -4.75 22.11
N ARG A 241 -4.24 -5.07 21.78
CA ARG A 241 -3.09 -4.19 22.05
C ARG A 241 -3.21 -2.87 21.28
N HIS A 242 -3.52 -2.94 19.99
CA HIS A 242 -3.70 -1.78 19.13
C HIS A 242 -4.83 -0.87 19.62
N TRP A 243 -5.98 -1.41 20.02
CA TRP A 243 -7.05 -0.62 20.66
C TRP A 243 -6.60 0.05 21.95
N GLY A 244 -5.78 -0.64 22.77
CA GLY A 244 -5.16 -0.04 23.95
C GLY A 244 -4.25 1.15 23.61
N HIS A 245 -3.43 1.05 22.56
CA HIS A 245 -2.60 2.15 22.09
C HIS A 245 -3.44 3.34 21.60
N ILE A 246 -4.44 3.08 20.76
CA ILE A 246 -5.38 4.09 20.26
C ILE A 246 -6.05 4.83 21.42
N TYR A 247 -6.57 4.09 22.41
CA TYR A 247 -7.24 4.69 23.56
C TYR A 247 -6.30 5.58 24.40
N ARG A 248 -5.07 5.14 24.63
CA ARG A 248 -4.05 5.94 25.36
C ARG A 248 -3.71 7.24 24.61
N ILE A 249 -3.50 7.14 23.30
CA ILE A 249 -3.24 8.29 22.44
C ILE A 249 -4.44 9.25 22.46
N TYR A 250 -5.66 8.74 22.28
CA TYR A 250 -6.90 9.52 22.36
C TYR A 250 -7.01 10.29 23.68
N ARG A 251 -6.79 9.62 24.82
CA ARG A 251 -6.84 10.26 26.14
C ARG A 251 -5.85 11.41 26.27
N GLN A 252 -4.61 11.21 25.82
CA GLN A 252 -3.59 12.26 25.87
C GLN A 252 -3.91 13.43 24.93
N GLN A 253 -4.43 13.15 23.73
CA GLN A 253 -4.84 14.20 22.79
C GLN A 253 -6.05 14.99 23.32
N ARG A 254 -7.04 14.32 23.90
CA ARG A 254 -8.18 14.95 24.59
C ARG A 254 -7.72 15.88 25.72
N ALA A 255 -6.78 15.43 26.54
CA ALA A 255 -6.22 16.25 27.63
C ALA A 255 -5.51 17.52 27.11
N LYS A 256 -5.00 17.49 25.88
CA LYS A 256 -4.43 18.64 25.17
C LYS A 256 -5.46 19.46 24.38
N GLY A 257 -6.76 19.20 24.55
CA GLY A 257 -7.84 19.96 23.91
C GLY A 257 -8.23 19.48 22.49
N VAL A 258 -7.62 18.42 21.96
CA VAL A 258 -8.01 17.87 20.66
C VAL A 258 -9.40 17.24 20.77
N LYS A 259 -10.31 17.70 19.91
CA LYS A 259 -11.68 17.17 19.84
C LYS A 259 -11.74 16.06 18.79
N PRO A 260 -12.29 14.87 19.11
CA PRO A 260 -12.53 13.85 18.11
C PRO A 260 -13.66 14.29 17.17
N MET A 261 -13.69 13.68 15.99
CA MET A 261 -14.80 13.78 15.07
C MET A 261 -16.12 13.43 15.76
N THR A 262 -17.15 14.24 15.53
CA THR A 262 -18.51 14.00 15.98
C THR A 262 -19.17 12.89 15.16
N PHE A 263 -20.25 12.32 15.69
CA PHE A 263 -21.03 11.33 14.94
C PHE A 263 -21.59 11.89 13.62
N SER A 264 -21.97 13.17 13.61
CA SER A 264 -22.50 13.83 12.41
C SER A 264 -21.44 13.95 11.32
N GLU A 265 -20.24 14.41 11.68
CA GLU A 265 -19.09 14.50 10.76
C GLU A 265 -18.70 13.12 10.22
N MET A 266 -18.73 12.08 11.08
CA MET A 266 -18.47 10.71 10.66
C MET A 266 -19.50 10.20 9.65
N ARG A 267 -20.81 10.43 9.89
CA ARG A 267 -21.87 10.07 8.93
C ARG A 267 -21.69 10.79 7.59
N ALA A 268 -21.40 12.09 7.64
CA ALA A 268 -21.19 12.91 6.43
C ALA A 268 -20.02 12.36 5.61
N ALA A 269 -18.85 12.19 6.23
CA ALA A 269 -17.67 11.65 5.57
C ALA A 269 -17.91 10.25 4.97
N TYR A 270 -18.64 9.39 5.67
CA TYR A 270 -19.00 8.07 5.15
C TYR A 270 -19.96 8.14 3.96
N SER A 271 -20.94 9.05 4.01
CA SER A 271 -21.89 9.28 2.91
C SER A 271 -21.16 9.77 1.66
N ASP A 272 -20.30 10.77 1.80
CA ASP A 272 -19.53 11.34 0.69
C ASP A 272 -18.62 10.28 0.04
N TYR A 273 -17.92 9.52 0.88
CA TYR A 273 -17.10 8.41 0.43
C TYR A 273 -17.89 7.34 -0.33
N ARG A 274 -19.06 6.96 0.20
CA ARG A 274 -19.93 5.94 -0.42
C ARG A 274 -20.42 6.41 -1.80
N SER A 275 -20.86 7.66 -1.92
CA SER A 275 -21.31 8.24 -3.19
C SER A 275 -20.17 8.25 -4.21
N TYR A 276 -18.99 8.72 -3.81
CA TYR A 276 -17.79 8.70 -4.64
C TYR A 276 -17.43 7.29 -5.15
N MET A 277 -17.43 6.29 -4.27
CA MET A 277 -17.11 4.91 -4.63
C MET A 277 -18.17 4.26 -5.53
N GLN A 278 -19.46 4.59 -5.35
CA GLN A 278 -20.54 4.09 -6.20
C GLN A 278 -20.40 4.61 -7.63
N ASP A 279 -20.09 5.89 -7.81
CA ASP A 279 -19.92 6.48 -9.13
C ASP A 279 -18.70 5.93 -9.87
N LEU A 280 -17.61 5.65 -9.14
CA LEU A 280 -16.44 5.01 -9.72
C LEU A 280 -16.69 3.54 -10.12
N ARG A 281 -17.38 2.76 -9.29
CA ARG A 281 -17.63 1.34 -9.57
C ARG A 281 -18.52 1.15 -10.80
N LYS A 282 -19.50 2.02 -11.03
CA LYS A 282 -20.35 2.00 -12.23
C LYS A 282 -19.55 2.13 -13.53
N ARG A 283 -18.40 2.79 -13.49
CA ARG A 283 -17.54 3.07 -14.67
C ARG A 283 -16.50 2.00 -14.93
N LYS A 284 -16.37 1.02 -14.03
CA LYS A 284 -15.42 -0.11 -14.18
C LYS A 284 -16.06 -1.31 -14.91
N VAL A 285 -17.39 -1.35 -15.02
CA VAL A 285 -18.16 -2.40 -15.68
C VAL A 285 -18.22 -2.16 -17.18
#